data_AF-K9UMR2-F1
#
_entry.id   AF-K9UMR2-F1
#
_cell.length_a   1.000
_cell.length_b   1.000
_cell.length_c   1.000
_cell.angle_alpha   90.00
_cell.angle_beta   90.00
_cell.angle_gamma   90.00
#
_symmetry.space_group_name_H-M   'P 1'
#
loop_
_entity.id
_entity.type
_entity.pdbx_description
1 polymer ?
#
loop_
_entity_poly.entity_id
_entity_poly.type
_entity_poly.pdbx_seq_one_letter_code
_entity_poly.pdbx_strand_id
1 'polypeptide(L)'
;MKIYLVKLQQAAVMTGIALSGIEIGGAISPANALTFNFTPAAGTSQQAIDGFTTAGSLWSSLFTDSVTVNVNINFTALSAGTLGEASSSTQFFSYDRVHGALSNDRTSTDDRTAVNSLSKPPTFNMLLNRTANSPNGAGSATPYLDSNGDANNTTINLTSANAKALGLVANNNDNDASISFSNAFNWDFNPNDGISDGAFDFVGIAAHELGHSLGFISGVDTLDGNASGTFYNDSQFTYVSPLDLFRYSTDSKNANAIDWTADARDKYFSIDGGATNITAFSTGDVFGDGRQNGHWKDNLGLGIMDPTISSGELLQINENDKRALDVIGWNRVGNGSPNAQIGNFVQNSNGIAGTDGLARADATVPEPADFVGTFIFATITAKIIIDRRQQLRDATDKSV
;
A
#
# COMPACT_ATOMS: atom_id res chain seq x y z
N MET A 1 -5.54 -9.82 66.81
CA MET A 1 -4.81 -10.40 65.67
C MET A 1 -5.07 -9.49 64.47
N LYS A 2 -4.08 -8.68 64.06
CA LYS A 2 -4.23 -7.71 62.97
C LYS A 2 -4.03 -8.41 61.63
N ILE A 3 -4.98 -8.28 60.73
CA ILE A 3 -4.91 -8.78 59.35
C ILE A 3 -4.27 -7.68 58.51
N TYR A 4 -3.16 -7.99 57.83
CA TYR A 4 -2.55 -7.13 56.81
C TYR A 4 -2.73 -7.80 55.45
N LEU A 5 -3.46 -7.15 54.55
CA LEU A 5 -3.48 -7.44 53.12
C LEU A 5 -2.16 -6.96 52.50
N VAL A 6 -1.45 -7.85 51.81
CA VAL A 6 -0.33 -7.48 50.94
C VAL A 6 -0.80 -7.62 49.49
N LYS A 7 -0.74 -6.53 48.74
CA LYS A 7 -1.02 -6.46 47.31
C LYS A 7 0.10 -7.18 46.53
N LEU A 8 -0.26 -8.12 45.67
CA LEU A 8 0.66 -8.69 44.67
C LEU A 8 0.76 -7.72 43.48
N GLN A 9 1.92 -7.08 43.31
CA GLN A 9 2.33 -6.52 42.02
C GLN A 9 2.99 -7.63 41.20
N GLN A 10 2.51 -7.83 39.98
CA GLN A 10 3.13 -8.74 39.01
C GLN A 10 4.49 -8.17 38.59
N ALA A 11 5.56 -8.89 38.91
CA ALA A 11 6.88 -8.66 38.34
C ALA A 11 7.02 -9.53 37.09
N ALA A 12 7.22 -8.90 35.94
CA ALA A 12 7.57 -9.58 34.70
C ALA A 12 8.91 -10.32 34.89
N VAL A 13 8.92 -11.61 34.61
CA VAL A 13 10.13 -12.45 34.64
C VAL A 13 10.89 -12.23 33.33
N MET A 14 11.94 -11.42 33.37
CA MET A 14 12.97 -11.37 32.33
C MET A 14 14.04 -12.41 32.65
N THR A 15 14.00 -13.56 31.99
CA THR A 15 15.06 -14.57 32.08
C THR A 15 16.19 -14.18 31.13
N GLY A 16 17.14 -13.38 31.61
CA GLY A 16 18.39 -13.10 30.91
C GLY A 16 19.36 -14.27 31.04
N ILE A 17 19.58 -15.03 29.97
CA ILE A 17 20.73 -15.95 29.87
C ILE A 17 21.94 -15.11 29.46
N ALA A 18 22.92 -14.99 30.36
CA ALA A 18 24.22 -14.40 30.06
C ALA A 18 25.05 -15.40 29.25
N LEU A 19 25.29 -15.11 27.97
CA LEU A 19 26.30 -15.77 27.14
C LEU A 19 27.48 -14.81 26.97
N SER A 20 28.62 -15.21 27.51
CA SER A 20 29.91 -14.56 27.38
C SER A 20 30.48 -14.73 25.97
N GLY A 21 30.82 -13.61 25.33
CA GLY A 21 31.91 -13.51 24.35
C GLY A 21 31.62 -14.02 22.93
N ILE A 22 31.24 -13.10 22.05
CA ILE A 22 31.89 -12.71 20.77
C ILE A 22 31.26 -11.34 20.44
N GLU A 23 32.06 -10.28 20.37
CA GLU A 23 31.56 -8.99 19.87
C GLU A 23 31.34 -9.10 18.35
N ILE A 24 30.10 -9.41 17.97
CA ILE A 24 29.61 -9.16 16.61
C ILE A 24 28.91 -7.80 16.69
N GLY A 25 29.52 -6.76 16.13
CA GLY A 25 28.96 -5.41 16.04
C GLY A 25 27.77 -5.29 15.07
N GLY A 26 26.86 -6.26 15.05
CA GLY A 26 25.57 -6.16 14.39
C GLY A 26 24.55 -5.67 15.39
N ALA A 27 23.90 -4.54 15.11
CA ALA A 27 22.72 -4.14 15.86
C ALA A 27 21.68 -5.28 15.77
N ILE A 28 21.36 -5.89 16.90
CA ILE A 28 20.27 -6.86 16.98
C ILE A 28 18.99 -6.04 16.93
N SER A 29 18.46 -5.77 15.73
CA SER A 29 17.12 -5.18 15.61
C SER A 29 16.12 -6.19 16.18
N PRO A 30 15.29 -5.81 17.17
CA PRO A 30 14.32 -6.74 17.72
C PRO A 30 13.31 -7.11 16.63
N ALA A 31 12.97 -8.39 16.53
CA ALA A 31 11.80 -8.80 15.76
C ALA A 31 10.56 -8.08 16.35
N ASN A 32 9.66 -7.60 15.49
CA ASN A 32 8.48 -6.78 15.85
C ASN A 32 8.79 -5.34 16.30
N ALA A 33 9.74 -4.66 15.64
CA ALA A 33 10.04 -3.26 15.98
C ALA A 33 9.04 -2.26 15.38
N LEU A 34 8.35 -2.62 14.28
CA LEU A 34 7.28 -1.81 13.73
C LEU A 34 6.10 -1.85 14.69
N THR A 35 5.60 -0.68 15.08
CA THR A 35 4.46 -0.55 15.99
C THR A 35 3.39 0.35 15.40
N PHE A 36 2.13 0.05 15.70
CA PHE A 36 1.00 0.90 15.36
C PHE A 36 0.44 1.54 16.64
N ASN A 37 0.27 2.85 16.61
CA ASN A 37 -0.37 3.62 17.66
C ASN A 37 -1.74 4.10 17.17
N PHE A 38 -2.79 3.45 17.64
CA PHE A 38 -4.16 3.76 17.23
C PHE A 38 -4.80 4.80 18.15
N THR A 39 -5.34 5.87 17.57
CA THR A 39 -6.11 6.90 18.28
C THR A 39 -7.59 6.79 17.89
N PRO A 40 -8.43 6.15 18.71
CA PRO A 40 -9.85 5.98 18.39
C PRO A 40 -10.65 7.26 18.59
N ALA A 41 -11.51 7.56 17.61
CA ALA A 41 -12.56 8.56 17.76
C ALA A 41 -13.55 8.16 18.86
N ALA A 42 -14.15 9.15 19.52
CA ALA A 42 -15.15 8.91 20.55
C ALA A 42 -16.33 8.08 20.01
N GLY A 43 -16.69 7.01 20.71
CA GLY A 43 -17.76 6.10 20.29
C GLY A 43 -17.31 4.90 19.44
N THR A 44 -16.03 4.83 19.04
CA THR A 44 -15.46 3.63 18.43
C THR A 44 -15.60 2.44 19.38
N SER A 45 -16.19 1.35 18.92
CA SER A 45 -16.42 0.16 19.75
C SER A 45 -15.09 -0.52 20.11
N GLN A 46 -15.03 -1.15 21.29
CA GLN A 46 -13.81 -1.88 21.70
C GLN A 46 -13.45 -2.99 20.71
N GLN A 47 -14.46 -3.67 20.14
CA GLN A 47 -14.26 -4.71 19.14
C GLN A 47 -13.59 -4.19 17.87
N ALA A 48 -13.94 -2.97 17.41
CA ALA A 48 -13.26 -2.33 16.29
C ALA A 48 -11.82 -1.94 16.65
N ILE A 49 -11.59 -1.40 17.84
CA ILE A 49 -10.24 -1.08 18.34
C ILE A 49 -9.36 -2.34 18.36
N ASP A 50 -9.89 -3.45 18.87
CA ASP A 50 -9.18 -4.74 18.93
C ASP A 50 -8.92 -5.30 17.52
N GLY A 51 -9.87 -5.14 16.59
CA GLY A 51 -9.72 -5.52 15.19
C GLY A 51 -8.60 -4.75 14.48
N PHE A 52 -8.56 -3.42 14.63
CA PHE A 52 -7.46 -2.58 14.12
C PHE A 52 -6.12 -2.94 14.77
N THR A 53 -6.12 -3.19 16.08
CA THR A 53 -4.92 -3.61 16.82
C THR A 53 -4.39 -4.95 16.30
N THR A 54 -5.29 -5.89 15.99
CA THR A 54 -4.94 -7.18 15.40
C THR A 54 -4.37 -7.00 14.00
N ALA A 55 -4.99 -6.17 13.16
CA ALA A 55 -4.50 -5.85 11.82
C ALA A 55 -3.10 -5.21 11.84
N GLY A 56 -2.87 -4.25 12.74
CA GLY A 56 -1.54 -3.67 12.95
C GLY A 56 -0.52 -4.71 13.40
N SER A 57 -0.92 -5.64 14.26
CA SER A 57 -0.06 -6.74 14.72
C SER A 57 0.37 -7.69 13.58
N LEU A 58 -0.49 -7.90 12.57
CA LEU A 58 -0.13 -8.68 11.38
C LEU A 58 1.07 -8.05 10.68
N TRP A 59 1.04 -6.75 10.37
CA TRP A 59 2.17 -6.04 9.76
C TRP A 59 3.39 -5.91 10.67
N SER A 60 3.17 -5.60 11.95
CA SER A 60 4.25 -5.53 12.95
C SER A 60 5.03 -6.84 13.04
N SER A 61 4.39 -7.99 12.83
CA SER A 61 5.05 -9.30 12.84
C SER A 61 5.96 -9.57 11.64
N LEU A 62 5.82 -8.78 10.58
CA LEU A 62 6.51 -8.99 9.31
C LEU A 62 7.73 -8.10 9.14
N PHE A 63 7.82 -6.98 9.87
CA PHE A 63 8.86 -5.97 9.68
C PHE A 63 9.68 -5.65 10.95
N THR A 64 10.91 -5.19 10.73
CA THR A 64 11.94 -4.96 11.78
C THR A 64 12.31 -3.49 11.95
N ASP A 65 11.67 -2.60 11.20
CA ASP A 65 11.87 -1.15 11.29
C ASP A 65 11.37 -0.61 12.62
N SER A 66 12.22 0.08 13.37
CA SER A 66 11.86 0.68 14.66
C SER A 66 11.06 1.97 14.49
N VAL A 67 9.88 1.86 13.88
CA VAL A 67 8.97 2.95 13.53
C VAL A 67 7.64 2.79 14.27
N THR A 68 7.06 3.92 14.68
CA THR A 68 5.67 3.97 15.17
C THR A 68 4.81 4.67 14.12
N VAL A 69 3.83 3.94 13.60
CA VAL A 69 2.82 4.45 12.66
C VAL A 69 1.60 4.89 13.47
N ASN A 70 1.30 6.19 13.44
CA ASN A 70 0.19 6.77 14.19
C ASN A 70 -1.05 6.83 13.29
N VAL A 71 -2.14 6.20 13.73
CA VAL A 71 -3.36 6.06 12.92
C VAL A 71 -4.58 6.48 13.72
N ASN A 72 -5.32 7.45 13.20
CA ASN A 72 -6.65 7.76 13.71
C ASN A 72 -7.64 6.71 13.23
N ILE A 73 -8.41 6.11 14.14
CA ILE A 73 -9.42 5.09 13.79
C ILE A 73 -10.82 5.51 14.19
N ASN A 74 -11.82 5.12 13.42
CA ASN A 74 -13.22 5.39 13.72
C ASN A 74 -14.10 4.19 13.32
N PHE A 75 -15.21 4.02 14.03
CA PHE A 75 -16.24 3.03 13.70
C PHE A 75 -17.63 3.64 13.86
N THR A 76 -18.16 4.17 12.77
CA THR A 76 -19.32 5.08 12.78
C THR A 76 -20.22 4.85 11.58
N ALA A 77 -21.42 5.44 11.54
CA ALA A 77 -22.22 5.41 10.32
C ALA A 77 -21.56 6.27 9.23
N LEU A 78 -21.44 5.71 8.02
CA LEU A 78 -20.94 6.42 6.83
C LEU A 78 -22.04 6.55 5.78
N SER A 79 -21.71 7.17 4.64
CA SER A 79 -22.62 7.27 3.49
C SER A 79 -23.21 5.90 3.12
N ALA A 80 -24.43 5.86 2.58
CA ALA A 80 -25.03 4.59 2.16
C ALA A 80 -24.16 3.87 1.10
N GLY A 81 -23.95 2.56 1.26
CA GLY A 81 -22.98 1.79 0.47
C GLY A 81 -21.55 1.84 1.05
N THR A 82 -21.28 2.87 1.84
CA THR A 82 -20.14 3.16 2.72
C THR A 82 -19.45 2.07 3.56
N LEU A 83 -18.68 1.06 3.12
CA LEU A 83 -18.04 0.16 4.12
C LEU A 83 -17.06 0.89 5.07
N GLY A 84 -16.54 2.06 4.69
CA GLY A 84 -15.37 2.66 5.32
C GLY A 84 -14.70 3.74 4.45
N GLU A 85 -13.59 4.29 4.90
CA GLU A 85 -12.84 5.34 4.23
C GLU A 85 -11.44 5.38 4.84
N ALA A 86 -10.42 5.59 4.02
CA ALA A 86 -9.03 5.68 4.46
C ALA A 86 -8.31 6.85 3.80
N SER A 87 -7.23 7.29 4.45
CA SER A 87 -6.33 8.33 3.95
C SER A 87 -4.96 8.19 4.60
N SER A 88 -3.92 8.60 3.88
CA SER A 88 -2.56 8.69 4.40
C SER A 88 -2.03 10.11 4.27
N SER A 89 -1.28 10.56 5.27
CA SER A 89 -0.48 11.78 5.18
C SER A 89 0.70 11.51 4.24
N THR A 90 0.99 12.43 3.33
CA THR A 90 2.08 12.26 2.36
C THR A 90 3.06 13.43 2.35
N GLN A 91 4.26 13.17 1.83
CA GLN A 91 5.37 14.12 1.77
C GLN A 91 6.18 13.92 0.49
N PHE A 92 6.67 15.03 -0.07
CA PHE A 92 7.44 15.05 -1.31
C PHE A 92 8.94 15.15 -1.03
N PHE A 93 9.73 14.32 -1.71
CA PHE A 93 11.19 14.31 -1.63
C PHE A 93 11.79 14.28 -3.02
N SER A 94 13.02 14.78 -3.16
CA SER A 94 13.76 14.59 -4.40
C SER A 94 14.12 13.11 -4.60
N TYR A 95 14.11 12.64 -5.84
CA TYR A 95 14.48 11.27 -6.19
C TYR A 95 15.89 10.92 -5.71
N ASP A 96 16.84 11.87 -5.78
CA ASP A 96 18.19 11.68 -5.24
C ASP A 96 18.19 11.30 -3.74
N ARG A 97 17.35 11.96 -2.92
CA ARG A 97 17.22 11.63 -1.50
C ARG A 97 16.59 10.27 -1.28
N VAL A 98 15.54 9.94 -2.03
CA VAL A 98 14.83 8.65 -1.91
C VAL A 98 15.73 7.50 -2.36
N HIS A 99 16.40 7.64 -3.50
CA HIS A 99 17.38 6.66 -3.99
C HIS A 99 18.51 6.46 -2.97
N GLY A 100 19.03 7.54 -2.38
CA GLY A 100 20.04 7.47 -1.32
C GLY A 100 19.54 6.71 -0.09
N ALA A 101 18.29 6.96 0.34
CA ALA A 101 17.67 6.26 1.46
C ALA A 101 17.50 4.76 1.18
N LEU A 102 16.89 4.39 0.04
CA LEU A 102 16.73 3.00 -0.38
C LEU A 102 18.08 2.26 -0.48
N SER A 103 19.12 2.93 -1.01
CA SER A 103 20.46 2.34 -1.10
C SER A 103 21.10 2.06 0.26
N ASN A 104 20.82 2.89 1.26
CA ASN A 104 21.31 2.72 2.64
C ASN A 104 20.50 1.68 3.41
N ASP A 105 19.24 1.50 3.04
CA ASP A 105 18.29 0.61 3.70
C ASP A 105 18.32 -0.85 3.20
N ARG A 106 19.24 -1.20 2.28
CA ARG A 106 19.31 -2.57 1.73
C ARG A 106 19.67 -3.61 2.80
N THR A 107 18.70 -4.41 3.22
CA THR A 107 18.91 -5.52 4.16
C THR A 107 18.80 -6.89 3.49
N SER A 108 18.12 -6.97 2.34
CA SER A 108 17.82 -8.22 1.63
C SER A 108 18.50 -8.31 0.25
N THR A 109 18.37 -9.47 -0.41
CA THR A 109 18.78 -9.64 -1.82
C THR A 109 17.79 -8.94 -2.76
N ASP A 110 16.51 -8.88 -2.37
CA ASP A 110 15.48 -8.17 -3.13
C ASP A 110 15.81 -6.68 -3.16
N ASP A 111 16.19 -6.06 -2.03
CA ASP A 111 16.57 -4.64 -1.97
C ASP A 111 17.79 -4.33 -2.84
N ARG A 112 18.79 -5.23 -2.83
CA ARG A 112 19.98 -5.08 -3.68
C ARG A 112 19.61 -5.13 -5.15
N THR A 113 18.70 -6.02 -5.52
CA THR A 113 18.23 -6.15 -6.91
C THR A 113 17.43 -4.92 -7.32
N ALA A 114 16.47 -4.52 -6.47
CA ALA A 114 15.64 -3.34 -6.60
C ALA A 114 16.47 -2.08 -6.83
N VAL A 115 17.33 -1.72 -5.88
CA VAL A 115 18.16 -0.51 -5.95
C VAL A 115 19.12 -0.53 -7.14
N ASN A 116 19.69 -1.69 -7.49
CA ASN A 116 20.59 -1.79 -8.65
C ASN A 116 19.85 -1.60 -9.99
N SER A 117 18.53 -1.80 -10.01
CA SER A 117 17.71 -1.62 -11.21
C SER A 117 17.21 -0.19 -11.41
N LEU A 118 17.27 0.65 -10.38
CA LEU A 118 16.77 2.01 -10.41
C LEU A 118 17.56 2.91 -11.39
N SER A 119 16.89 3.92 -11.94
CA SER A 119 17.53 4.97 -12.72
C SER A 119 18.58 5.71 -11.90
N LYS A 120 19.68 6.15 -12.52
CA LYS A 120 20.72 6.89 -11.80
C LYS A 120 20.20 8.26 -11.36
N PRO A 121 20.35 8.65 -10.08
CA PRO A 121 19.93 9.97 -9.61
C PRO A 121 20.71 11.09 -10.34
N PRO A 122 20.13 12.31 -10.42
CA PRO A 122 18.98 12.80 -9.66
C PRO A 122 17.62 12.62 -10.34
N THR A 123 17.55 11.99 -11.53
CA THR A 123 16.31 11.83 -12.30
C THR A 123 16.00 10.36 -12.55
N PHE A 124 14.76 10.07 -12.91
CA PHE A 124 14.36 8.76 -13.44
C PHE A 124 13.52 8.94 -14.71
N ASN A 125 13.50 7.89 -15.54
CA ASN A 125 12.71 7.88 -16.77
C ASN A 125 11.37 7.19 -16.51
N MET A 126 10.30 7.72 -17.09
CA MET A 126 8.98 7.09 -17.06
C MET A 126 8.32 7.08 -18.45
N LEU A 127 7.53 6.05 -18.74
CA LEU A 127 6.51 6.18 -19.78
C LEU A 127 5.31 6.93 -19.22
N LEU A 128 4.84 7.90 -19.99
CA LEU A 128 3.73 8.78 -19.65
C LEU A 128 2.74 8.89 -20.80
N ASN A 129 1.50 9.25 -20.52
CA ASN A 129 0.49 9.58 -21.53
C ASN A 129 -0.48 10.64 -20.97
N ARG A 130 -1.42 11.09 -21.81
CA ARG A 130 -2.57 11.91 -21.38
C ARG A 130 -2.26 13.25 -20.72
N THR A 131 -1.07 13.78 -20.96
CA THR A 131 -0.66 15.13 -20.54
C THR A 131 -1.02 16.18 -21.59
N ALA A 132 -1.11 17.44 -21.17
CA ALA A 132 -1.40 18.57 -22.04
C ALA A 132 -0.29 18.81 -23.07
N ASN A 133 0.96 18.54 -22.71
CA ASN A 133 2.15 18.73 -23.52
C ASN A 133 2.66 17.43 -24.18
N SER A 134 1.84 16.38 -24.23
CA SER A 134 2.21 15.14 -24.91
C SER A 134 2.64 15.41 -26.37
N PRO A 135 3.77 14.83 -26.82
CA PRO A 135 4.25 15.00 -28.20
C PRO A 135 3.29 14.39 -29.24
N ASN A 136 2.38 13.51 -28.80
CA ASN A 136 1.35 12.88 -29.63
C ASN A 136 0.04 13.71 -29.68
N GLY A 137 0.06 14.93 -29.14
CA GLY A 137 -1.10 15.81 -28.99
C GLY A 137 -1.67 15.79 -27.57
N ALA A 138 -2.22 16.93 -27.14
CA ALA A 138 -2.76 17.10 -25.78
C ALA A 138 -3.77 16.00 -25.43
N GLY A 139 -3.57 15.33 -24.30
CA GLY A 139 -4.44 14.26 -23.82
C GLY A 139 -4.31 12.93 -24.57
N SER A 140 -3.34 12.79 -25.48
CA SER A 140 -3.17 11.56 -26.26
C SER A 140 -2.92 10.34 -25.37
N ALA A 141 -3.63 9.25 -25.66
CA ALA A 141 -3.45 7.97 -24.98
C ALA A 141 -2.14 7.26 -25.39
N THR A 142 -1.50 7.68 -26.49
CA THR A 142 -0.25 7.09 -26.97
C THR A 142 0.89 7.38 -25.98
N PRO A 143 1.48 6.34 -25.36
CA PRO A 143 2.61 6.51 -24.46
C PRO A 143 3.78 7.23 -25.13
N TYR A 144 4.50 8.03 -24.36
CA TYR A 144 5.75 8.63 -24.74
C TYR A 144 6.75 8.51 -23.60
N LEU A 145 8.04 8.50 -23.94
CA LEU A 145 9.11 8.51 -22.94
C LEU A 145 9.25 9.93 -22.40
N ASP A 146 9.07 10.05 -21.09
CA ASP A 146 9.42 11.23 -20.33
C ASP A 146 10.72 10.98 -19.57
N SER A 147 11.74 11.73 -19.98
CA SER A 147 13.12 11.62 -19.50
C SER A 147 13.78 13.00 -19.50
N ASN A 148 12.99 14.04 -19.28
CA ASN A 148 13.41 15.43 -19.46
C ASN A 148 14.02 16.02 -18.17
N GLY A 149 13.88 15.31 -17.04
CA GLY A 149 14.43 15.69 -15.74
C GLY A 149 13.70 16.85 -15.06
N ASP A 150 12.45 17.10 -15.42
CA ASP A 150 11.62 18.10 -14.77
C ASP A 150 10.99 17.56 -13.45
N ALA A 151 10.06 18.31 -12.87
CA ALA A 151 9.54 18.06 -11.54
C ALA A 151 8.94 16.65 -11.36
N ASN A 152 8.29 16.06 -12.36
CA ASN A 152 7.70 14.73 -12.23
C ASN A 152 8.75 13.61 -12.32
N ASN A 153 9.90 13.84 -12.97
CA ASN A 153 11.04 12.91 -13.08
C ASN A 153 12.08 13.10 -11.97
N THR A 154 11.84 14.03 -11.02
CA THR A 154 12.78 14.37 -9.95
C THR A 154 12.16 14.35 -8.55
N THR A 155 10.85 14.14 -8.45
CA THR A 155 10.10 14.19 -7.19
C THR A 155 9.39 12.86 -6.95
N ILE A 156 9.45 12.36 -5.72
CA ILE A 156 8.74 11.17 -5.26
C ILE A 156 7.81 11.56 -4.11
N ASN A 157 6.56 11.07 -4.16
CA ASN A 157 5.56 11.21 -3.12
C ASN A 157 5.54 9.96 -2.22
N LEU A 158 5.79 10.11 -0.92
CA LEU A 158 5.79 9.02 0.05
C LEU A 158 4.69 9.23 1.09
N THR A 159 4.08 8.14 1.56
CA THR A 159 3.35 8.22 2.83
C THR A 159 4.32 8.58 3.95
N SER A 160 3.85 9.30 4.98
CA SER A 160 4.70 9.70 6.08
C SER A 160 5.27 8.50 6.84
N ALA A 161 4.52 7.39 6.93
CA ALA A 161 5.01 6.14 7.51
C ALA A 161 6.16 5.54 6.68
N ASN A 162 6.04 5.51 5.35
CA ASN A 162 7.11 5.02 4.48
C ASN A 162 8.35 5.93 4.53
N ALA A 163 8.15 7.26 4.62
CA ALA A 163 9.24 8.21 4.83
C ALA A 163 9.95 8.02 6.19
N LYS A 164 9.23 7.61 7.25
CA LYS A 164 9.83 7.25 8.55
C LYS A 164 10.69 5.99 8.43
N ALA A 165 10.18 4.96 7.75
CA ALA A 165 10.91 3.70 7.53
C ALA A 165 12.26 3.94 6.82
N LEU A 166 12.25 4.76 5.77
CA LEU A 166 13.45 5.17 5.04
C LEU A 166 14.34 6.20 5.77
N GLY A 167 13.97 6.63 6.99
CA GLY A 167 14.71 7.64 7.75
C GLY A 167 14.76 9.02 7.08
N LEU A 168 13.86 9.31 6.13
CA LEU A 168 13.75 10.60 5.46
C LEU A 168 13.15 11.67 6.36
N VAL A 169 12.35 11.23 7.33
CA VAL A 169 11.79 12.04 8.42
C VAL A 169 12.01 11.33 9.76
N ALA A 170 11.95 12.09 10.85
CA ALA A 170 12.06 11.52 12.19
C ALA A 170 10.85 10.65 12.54
N ASN A 171 11.07 9.61 13.35
CA ASN A 171 9.99 8.84 13.98
C ASN A 171 9.27 9.70 15.03
N ASN A 172 8.35 10.55 14.56
CA ASN A 172 7.61 11.52 15.35
C ASN A 172 6.15 11.05 15.62
N ASN A 173 5.42 11.84 16.41
CA ASN A 173 4.04 11.54 16.82
C ASN A 173 2.99 12.14 15.87
N ASP A 174 3.38 12.62 14.69
CA ASP A 174 2.43 13.15 13.72
C ASP A 174 1.55 12.01 13.19
N ASN A 175 0.30 12.34 12.85
CA ASN A 175 -0.65 11.37 12.31
C ASN A 175 -0.25 10.93 10.89
N ASP A 176 -0.08 9.63 10.70
CA ASP A 176 0.34 9.04 9.43
C ASP A 176 -0.83 8.61 8.55
N ALA A 177 -1.94 8.19 9.17
CA ALA A 177 -3.13 7.75 8.45
C ALA A 177 -4.40 7.98 9.25
N SER A 178 -5.54 7.97 8.57
CA SER A 178 -6.86 7.91 9.20
C SER A 178 -7.72 6.86 8.51
N ILE A 179 -8.37 6.00 9.28
CA ILE A 179 -9.25 4.93 8.80
C ILE A 179 -10.58 4.97 9.56
N SER A 180 -11.70 5.10 8.86
CA SER A 180 -13.03 4.95 9.44
C SER A 180 -13.73 3.77 8.80
N PHE A 181 -14.23 2.81 9.57
CA PHE A 181 -15.13 1.76 9.06
C PHE A 181 -16.58 2.01 9.45
N SER A 182 -17.50 1.54 8.63
CA SER A 182 -18.93 1.77 8.83
C SER A 182 -19.53 0.77 9.79
N ASN A 183 -20.27 1.26 10.78
CA ASN A 183 -21.03 0.43 11.70
C ASN A 183 -22.37 -0.09 11.13
N ALA A 184 -22.65 0.19 9.85
CA ALA A 184 -23.89 -0.20 9.17
C ALA A 184 -23.80 -1.58 8.48
N PHE A 185 -22.64 -2.24 8.54
CA PHE A 185 -22.39 -3.52 7.87
C PHE A 185 -22.20 -4.65 8.88
N ASN A 186 -22.35 -5.88 8.39
CA ASN A 186 -22.07 -7.08 9.16
C ASN A 186 -20.56 -7.39 9.07
N TRP A 187 -19.89 -7.42 10.20
CA TRP A 187 -18.44 -7.59 10.29
C TRP A 187 -18.10 -8.84 11.07
N ASP A 188 -17.13 -9.59 10.56
CA ASP A 188 -16.42 -10.61 11.30
C ASP A 188 -15.11 -10.01 11.83
N PHE A 189 -14.86 -10.17 13.12
CA PHE A 189 -13.68 -9.60 13.80
C PHE A 189 -12.65 -10.67 14.17
N ASN A 190 -12.93 -11.95 13.89
CA ASN A 190 -12.02 -13.05 14.19
C ASN A 190 -11.71 -13.83 12.91
N PRO A 191 -10.58 -13.56 12.22
CA PRO A 191 -10.23 -14.30 11.02
C PRO A 191 -9.76 -15.75 11.30
N ASN A 192 -9.53 -16.13 12.57
CA ASN A 192 -8.92 -17.42 12.91
C ASN A 192 -9.85 -18.63 12.76
N ASP A 193 -11.16 -18.42 12.70
CA ASP A 193 -12.18 -19.44 12.46
C ASP A 193 -12.84 -19.30 11.07
N GLY A 194 -12.19 -18.55 10.18
CA GLY A 194 -12.74 -18.18 8.87
C GLY A 194 -13.66 -16.96 8.99
N ILE A 195 -14.26 -16.54 7.87
CA ILE A 195 -15.18 -15.40 7.84
C ILE A 195 -16.60 -15.91 7.68
N SER A 196 -17.46 -15.49 8.60
CA SER A 196 -18.87 -15.86 8.61
C SER A 196 -19.57 -15.47 7.30
N ASP A 197 -20.49 -16.33 6.83
CA ASP A 197 -21.26 -16.05 5.62
C ASP A 197 -22.04 -14.74 5.75
N GLY A 198 -21.95 -13.89 4.72
CA GLY A 198 -22.54 -12.54 4.72
C GLY A 198 -21.89 -11.52 5.66
N ALA A 199 -20.73 -11.82 6.27
CA ALA A 199 -19.92 -10.86 7.02
C ALA A 199 -18.68 -10.43 6.22
N PHE A 200 -18.15 -9.24 6.50
CA PHE A 200 -16.88 -8.77 5.95
C PHE A 200 -15.74 -8.98 6.95
N ASP A 201 -14.56 -9.36 6.45
CA ASP A 201 -13.35 -9.53 7.25
C ASP A 201 -12.83 -8.18 7.76
N PHE A 202 -13.18 -7.81 8.99
CA PHE A 202 -12.75 -6.54 9.57
C PHE A 202 -11.23 -6.46 9.68
N VAL A 203 -10.58 -7.54 10.15
CA VAL A 203 -9.14 -7.57 10.39
C VAL A 203 -8.38 -7.55 9.06
N GLY A 204 -8.85 -8.32 8.09
CA GLY A 204 -8.31 -8.34 6.73
C GLY A 204 -8.41 -6.99 6.03
N ILE A 205 -9.59 -6.36 6.01
CA ILE A 205 -9.77 -5.05 5.39
C ILE A 205 -8.96 -3.99 6.16
N ALA A 206 -8.93 -4.03 7.49
CA ALA A 206 -8.07 -3.12 8.26
C ALA A 206 -6.59 -3.32 7.93
N ALA A 207 -6.13 -4.55 7.70
CA ALA A 207 -4.75 -4.81 7.30
C ALA A 207 -4.49 -4.32 5.87
N HIS A 208 -5.46 -4.39 4.96
CA HIS A 208 -5.37 -3.77 3.64
C HIS A 208 -5.11 -2.26 3.73
N GLU A 209 -5.94 -1.52 4.49
CA GLU A 209 -5.77 -0.07 4.69
C GLU A 209 -4.41 0.32 5.27
N LEU A 210 -3.93 -0.50 6.21
CA LEU A 210 -2.61 -0.29 6.79
C LEU A 210 -1.51 -0.55 5.75
N GLY A 211 -1.70 -1.49 4.81
CA GLY A 211 -0.80 -1.70 3.68
C GLY A 211 -0.59 -0.45 2.83
N HIS A 212 -1.67 0.27 2.52
CA HIS A 212 -1.55 1.57 1.84
C HIS A 212 -0.87 2.61 2.70
N SER A 213 -1.19 2.67 3.99
CA SER A 213 -0.54 3.58 4.94
C SER A 213 0.98 3.35 4.99
N LEU A 214 1.42 2.10 4.83
CA LEU A 214 2.83 1.71 4.73
C LEU A 214 3.47 2.07 3.36
N GLY A 215 2.74 2.62 2.40
CA GLY A 215 3.31 3.13 1.14
C GLY A 215 3.00 2.28 -0.09
N PHE A 216 2.11 1.29 0.03
CA PHE A 216 1.57 0.59 -1.12
C PHE A 216 0.55 1.50 -1.84
N ILE A 217 1.01 2.54 -2.52
CA ILE A 217 0.18 3.51 -3.24
C ILE A 217 0.76 3.74 -4.63
N SER A 218 -0.05 4.22 -5.58
CA SER A 218 0.43 4.57 -6.92
C SER A 218 -0.02 5.98 -7.30
N GLY A 219 0.93 6.80 -7.76
CA GLY A 219 0.62 8.10 -8.31
C GLY A 219 -0.14 8.04 -9.63
N VAL A 220 -0.14 6.89 -10.31
CA VAL A 220 -0.83 6.70 -11.60
C VAL A 220 -2.34 6.92 -11.44
N ASP A 221 -2.91 6.71 -10.25
CA ASP A 221 -4.31 7.03 -9.97
C ASP A 221 -4.62 8.54 -10.12
N THR A 222 -3.65 9.40 -9.79
CA THR A 222 -3.77 10.84 -10.03
C THR A 222 -3.77 11.15 -11.52
N LEU A 223 -2.93 10.50 -12.32
CA LEU A 223 -2.94 10.66 -13.77
C LEU A 223 -4.25 10.17 -14.37
N ASP A 224 -4.66 8.95 -14.04
CA ASP A 224 -5.86 8.29 -14.56
C ASP A 224 -7.12 9.12 -14.28
N GLY A 225 -7.27 9.61 -13.05
CA GLY A 225 -8.39 10.47 -12.65
C GLY A 225 -8.40 11.86 -13.30
N ASN A 226 -7.23 12.43 -13.62
CA ASN A 226 -7.10 13.77 -14.22
C ASN A 226 -6.93 13.75 -15.75
N ALA A 227 -6.93 12.57 -16.37
CA ALA A 227 -6.81 12.42 -17.82
C ALA A 227 -8.15 12.60 -18.57
N SER A 228 -9.06 13.42 -18.03
CA SER A 228 -10.32 13.77 -18.66
C SER A 228 -10.67 15.26 -18.48
N GLY A 229 -11.24 15.88 -19.50
CA GLY A 229 -11.62 17.30 -19.47
C GLY A 229 -10.40 18.23 -19.60
N THR A 230 -9.83 18.64 -18.47
CA THR A 230 -8.66 19.52 -18.43
C THR A 230 -7.39 18.68 -18.31
N PHE A 231 -6.50 18.78 -19.30
CA PHE A 231 -5.19 18.13 -19.22
C PHE A 231 -4.17 19.04 -18.53
N TYR A 232 -3.26 18.41 -17.79
CA TYR A 232 -2.15 19.08 -17.09
C TYR A 232 -0.83 18.73 -17.76
N ASN A 233 0.16 19.62 -17.66
CA ASN A 233 1.51 19.30 -18.14
C ASN A 233 2.11 18.18 -17.29
N ASP A 234 2.97 17.37 -17.90
CA ASP A 234 3.77 16.32 -17.24
C ASP A 234 4.39 16.77 -15.91
N SER A 235 5.08 17.91 -15.88
CA SER A 235 5.73 18.48 -14.70
C SER A 235 4.80 18.75 -13.49
N GLN A 236 3.48 18.73 -13.68
CA GLN A 236 2.51 18.89 -12.58
C GLN A 236 2.19 17.56 -11.88
N PHE A 237 2.56 16.43 -12.48
CA PHE A 237 2.29 15.10 -11.98
C PHE A 237 3.44 14.60 -11.08
N THR A 238 3.75 15.33 -10.01
CA THR A 238 4.86 15.03 -9.07
C THR A 238 4.51 13.93 -8.05
N TYR A 239 3.69 12.96 -8.44
CA TYR A 239 3.04 11.99 -7.55
C TYR A 239 3.60 10.57 -7.64
N VAL A 240 4.70 10.36 -8.38
CA VAL A 240 5.35 9.05 -8.46
C VAL A 240 5.65 8.54 -7.05
N SER A 241 5.14 7.37 -6.68
CA SER A 241 5.41 6.74 -5.40
C SER A 241 6.65 5.85 -5.47
N PRO A 242 7.21 5.41 -4.32
CA PRO A 242 8.25 4.38 -4.32
C PRO A 242 7.81 3.07 -4.98
N LEU A 243 6.53 2.68 -4.87
CA LEU A 243 6.00 1.48 -5.52
C LEU A 243 6.01 1.63 -7.05
N ASP A 244 5.72 2.82 -7.57
CA ASP A 244 5.76 3.11 -9.01
C ASP A 244 7.15 2.92 -9.62
N LEU A 245 8.22 3.06 -8.83
CA LEU A 245 9.60 2.79 -9.28
C LEU A 245 9.81 1.33 -9.72
N PHE A 246 8.90 0.44 -9.31
CA PHE A 246 8.90 -0.98 -9.59
C PHE A 246 7.74 -1.43 -10.47
N ARG A 247 7.00 -0.48 -11.07
CA ARG A 247 5.92 -0.72 -12.03
C ARG A 247 6.47 -0.71 -13.46
N TYR A 248 6.29 -1.82 -14.17
CA TYR A 248 6.79 -1.99 -15.54
C TYR A 248 5.72 -2.53 -16.48
N SER A 249 5.95 -2.30 -17.77
CA SER A 249 5.30 -3.02 -18.87
C SER A 249 6.37 -3.51 -19.84
N THR A 250 5.95 -4.29 -20.85
CA THR A 250 6.87 -4.65 -21.95
C THR A 250 7.46 -3.41 -22.61
N ASP A 251 6.66 -2.37 -22.82
CA ASP A 251 7.10 -1.14 -23.48
C ASP A 251 8.04 -0.32 -22.59
N SER A 252 7.73 -0.20 -21.29
CA SER A 252 8.54 0.61 -20.39
C SER A 252 9.91 -0.02 -20.13
N LYS A 253 9.96 -1.36 -20.00
CA LYS A 253 11.20 -2.14 -19.96
C LYS A 253 12.06 -1.85 -21.19
N ASN A 254 11.47 -1.91 -22.39
CA ASN A 254 12.18 -1.65 -23.63
C ASN A 254 12.66 -0.19 -23.76
N ALA A 255 11.98 0.73 -23.08
CA ALA A 255 12.35 2.13 -22.99
C ALA A 255 13.32 2.44 -21.81
N ASN A 256 13.74 1.43 -21.04
CA ASN A 256 14.53 1.61 -19.82
C ASN A 256 13.88 2.63 -18.86
N ALA A 257 12.57 2.48 -18.64
CA ALA A 257 11.73 3.38 -17.88
C ALA A 257 10.72 2.61 -17.03
N ILE A 258 10.26 3.24 -15.95
CA ILE A 258 9.07 2.78 -15.22
C ILE A 258 7.83 3.04 -16.08
N ASP A 259 6.73 2.35 -15.82
CA ASP A 259 5.45 2.60 -16.52
C ASP A 259 4.50 3.41 -15.63
N TRP A 260 4.37 4.71 -15.92
CA TRP A 260 3.48 5.64 -15.23
C TRP A 260 2.33 6.08 -16.15
N THR A 261 1.88 5.21 -17.04
CA THR A 261 0.78 5.50 -17.98
C THR A 261 -0.59 5.11 -17.42
N ALA A 262 -1.60 5.90 -17.78
CA ALA A 262 -3.02 5.58 -17.56
C ALA A 262 -3.60 4.91 -18.81
N ASP A 263 -3.53 3.58 -18.86
CA ASP A 263 -4.11 2.75 -19.92
C ASP A 263 -4.23 1.27 -19.51
N ALA A 264 -5.00 0.51 -20.27
CA ALA A 264 -5.30 -0.90 -20.03
C ALA A 264 -4.19 -1.90 -20.44
N ARG A 265 -2.98 -1.45 -20.83
CA ARG A 265 -1.88 -2.40 -21.12
C ARG A 265 -1.45 -3.08 -19.83
N ASP A 266 -1.05 -4.35 -19.91
CA ASP A 266 -0.57 -5.10 -18.75
C ASP A 266 0.60 -4.38 -18.06
N LYS A 267 0.43 -4.12 -16.76
CA LYS A 267 1.46 -3.60 -15.87
C LYS A 267 1.80 -4.65 -14.81
N TYR A 268 3.06 -4.71 -14.43
CA TYR A 268 3.54 -5.70 -13.48
C TYR A 268 4.60 -5.13 -12.55
N PHE A 269 4.68 -5.75 -11.38
CA PHE A 269 5.71 -5.51 -10.40
C PHE A 269 7.00 -6.24 -10.78
N SER A 270 8.11 -5.51 -10.75
CA SER A 270 9.43 -6.02 -11.05
C SER A 270 10.49 -5.23 -10.29
N ILE A 271 11.40 -5.95 -9.64
CA ILE A 271 12.51 -5.38 -8.87
C ILE A 271 13.82 -5.41 -9.65
N ASP A 272 13.81 -5.86 -10.89
CA ASP A 272 15.00 -6.09 -11.73
C ASP A 272 14.91 -5.32 -13.06
N GLY A 273 14.33 -4.12 -13.02
CA GLY A 273 14.27 -3.22 -14.16
C GLY A 273 13.30 -3.69 -15.25
N GLY A 274 12.24 -4.39 -14.86
CA GLY A 274 11.27 -4.99 -15.77
C GLY A 274 11.71 -6.34 -16.35
N ALA A 275 12.84 -6.92 -15.91
CA ALA A 275 13.33 -8.17 -16.48
C ALA A 275 12.41 -9.36 -16.16
N THR A 276 11.96 -9.46 -14.91
CA THR A 276 11.05 -10.48 -14.39
C THR A 276 9.69 -9.88 -14.06
N ASN A 277 8.61 -10.48 -14.57
CA ASN A 277 7.25 -10.18 -14.15
C ASN A 277 6.94 -11.02 -12.89
N ILE A 278 6.93 -10.37 -11.71
CA ILE A 278 6.68 -11.03 -10.42
C ILE A 278 5.19 -11.23 -10.20
N THR A 279 4.41 -10.16 -10.37
CA THR A 279 2.95 -10.18 -10.21
C THR A 279 2.32 -9.01 -10.98
N ALA A 280 1.05 -9.14 -11.34
CA ALA A 280 0.32 -8.14 -12.10
C ALA A 280 -0.25 -7.05 -11.18
N PHE A 281 -0.21 -5.80 -11.67
CA PHE A 281 -0.94 -4.70 -11.07
C PHE A 281 -2.30 -4.50 -11.77
N SER A 282 -3.22 -3.87 -11.05
CA SER A 282 -4.38 -3.21 -11.64
C SER A 282 -3.94 -2.04 -12.54
N THR A 283 -4.79 -1.63 -13.48
CA THR A 283 -4.43 -0.76 -14.63
C THR A 283 -5.17 0.57 -14.67
N GLY A 284 -6.04 0.85 -13.72
CA GLY A 284 -6.72 2.14 -13.54
C GLY A 284 -8.24 2.06 -13.63
N ASP A 285 -8.90 2.94 -12.90
CA ASP A 285 -10.36 3.02 -12.82
C ASP A 285 -11.00 3.55 -14.10
N VAL A 286 -10.38 4.58 -14.70
CA VAL A 286 -10.96 5.35 -15.80
C VAL A 286 -10.52 4.79 -17.14
N PHE A 287 -9.24 4.47 -17.29
CA PHE A 287 -8.67 4.05 -18.58
C PHE A 287 -8.05 2.66 -18.57
N GLY A 288 -8.24 1.91 -17.48
CA GLY A 288 -7.76 0.55 -17.28
C GLY A 288 -8.88 -0.48 -17.14
N ASP A 289 -8.73 -1.32 -16.13
CA ASP A 289 -9.57 -2.47 -15.79
C ASP A 289 -10.67 -2.13 -14.78
N GLY A 290 -10.85 -0.85 -14.45
CA GLY A 290 -11.84 -0.39 -13.48
C GLY A 290 -11.40 -0.56 -12.04
N ARG A 291 -10.08 -0.74 -11.81
CA ARG A 291 -9.44 -0.92 -10.50
C ARG A 291 -8.23 0.00 -10.38
N GLN A 292 -7.99 0.52 -9.18
CA GLN A 292 -6.95 1.52 -8.92
C GLN A 292 -5.55 0.93 -9.10
N ASN A 293 -4.61 1.76 -9.53
CA ASN A 293 -3.24 1.37 -9.86
C ASN A 293 -2.43 1.01 -8.61
N GLY A 294 -2.84 1.52 -7.45
CA GLY A 294 -2.35 1.17 -6.12
C GLY A 294 -2.68 -0.25 -5.64
N HIS A 295 -3.05 -1.17 -6.54
CA HIS A 295 -3.42 -2.55 -6.20
C HIS A 295 -2.79 -3.61 -7.09
N TRP A 296 -2.73 -4.82 -6.54
CA TRP A 296 -2.61 -6.02 -7.37
C TRP A 296 -3.78 -6.16 -8.33
N LYS A 297 -3.59 -6.99 -9.35
CA LYS A 297 -4.66 -7.35 -10.27
C LYS A 297 -5.74 -8.15 -9.53
N ASP A 298 -6.97 -7.67 -9.66
CA ASP A 298 -8.17 -8.25 -9.04
C ASP A 298 -8.39 -9.74 -9.37
N ASN A 299 -8.99 -10.48 -8.45
CA ASN A 299 -9.48 -11.85 -8.62
C ASN A 299 -8.41 -12.92 -8.95
N LEU A 300 -7.15 -12.67 -8.56
CA LEU A 300 -6.03 -13.59 -8.79
C LEU A 300 -5.38 -14.12 -7.50
N GLY A 301 -5.86 -13.71 -6.32
CA GLY A 301 -5.30 -14.15 -5.03
C GLY A 301 -3.85 -13.71 -4.84
N LEU A 302 -3.50 -12.52 -5.36
CA LEU A 302 -2.13 -12.05 -5.47
C LEU A 302 -1.58 -11.45 -4.18
N GLY A 303 -2.42 -11.21 -3.18
CA GLY A 303 -2.02 -10.67 -1.89
C GLY A 303 -3.19 -9.99 -1.21
N ILE A 304 -2.94 -9.39 -0.06
CA ILE A 304 -3.95 -8.62 0.66
C ILE A 304 -4.31 -7.35 -0.09
N MET A 305 -3.39 -6.79 -0.90
CA MET A 305 -3.61 -5.57 -1.69
C MET A 305 -4.46 -5.82 -2.96
N ASP A 306 -5.48 -6.69 -2.86
CA ASP A 306 -6.49 -6.93 -3.89
C ASP A 306 -7.54 -5.78 -3.85
N PRO A 307 -7.94 -5.22 -5.01
CA PRO A 307 -8.83 -4.06 -5.06
C PRO A 307 -10.29 -4.41 -4.75
N THR A 308 -10.65 -5.70 -4.58
CA THR A 308 -12.01 -6.08 -4.17
C THR A 308 -12.08 -7.10 -3.06
N ILE A 309 -13.22 -7.08 -2.37
CA ILE A 309 -13.56 -8.02 -1.33
C ILE A 309 -15.03 -8.41 -1.45
N SER A 310 -15.29 -9.69 -1.27
CA SER A 310 -16.63 -10.24 -1.14
C SER A 310 -16.95 -10.60 0.31
N SER A 311 -18.22 -10.58 0.70
CA SER A 311 -18.63 -11.10 2.01
C SER A 311 -18.27 -12.59 2.15
N GLY A 312 -17.83 -13.02 3.32
CA GLY A 312 -17.35 -14.39 3.57
C GLY A 312 -15.93 -14.66 3.09
N GLU A 313 -15.24 -13.67 2.54
CA GLU A 313 -13.87 -13.79 2.06
C GLU A 313 -12.85 -13.49 3.17
N LEU A 314 -11.89 -14.41 3.34
CA LEU A 314 -10.74 -14.23 4.23
C LEU A 314 -9.59 -13.60 3.45
N LEU A 315 -9.17 -12.40 3.85
CA LEU A 315 -8.02 -11.72 3.23
C LEU A 315 -6.71 -12.16 3.90
N GLN A 316 -5.64 -12.27 3.11
CA GLN A 316 -4.35 -12.76 3.61
C GLN A 316 -3.17 -12.00 3.01
N ILE A 317 -2.25 -11.56 3.87
CA ILE A 317 -0.94 -11.03 3.47
C ILE A 317 -0.09 -12.19 2.95
N ASN A 318 0.52 -12.02 1.77
CA ASN A 318 1.40 -13.02 1.16
C ASN A 318 2.78 -12.45 0.79
N GLU A 319 3.59 -13.23 0.05
CA GLU A 319 4.94 -12.81 -0.34
C GLU A 319 5.00 -11.62 -1.30
N ASN A 320 3.98 -11.42 -2.15
CA ASN A 320 3.96 -10.27 -3.05
C ASN A 320 3.83 -8.98 -2.24
N ASP A 321 2.91 -8.94 -1.26
CA ASP A 321 2.71 -7.78 -0.39
C ASP A 321 4.00 -7.46 0.40
N LYS A 322 4.58 -8.49 1.03
CA LYS A 322 5.82 -8.35 1.80
C LYS A 322 6.97 -7.88 0.93
N ARG A 323 7.08 -8.38 -0.30
CA ARG A 323 8.13 -7.97 -1.23
C ARG A 323 7.97 -6.57 -1.74
N ALA A 324 6.75 -6.15 -2.06
CA ALA A 324 6.48 -4.78 -2.46
C ALA A 324 6.87 -3.80 -1.36
N LEU A 325 6.45 -4.05 -0.11
CA LEU A 325 6.78 -3.19 1.02
C LEU A 325 8.28 -3.19 1.37
N ASP A 326 8.97 -4.32 1.24
CA ASP A 326 10.41 -4.44 1.49
C ASP A 326 11.24 -3.56 0.56
N VAL A 327 11.01 -3.67 -0.75
CA VAL A 327 11.82 -2.90 -1.71
C VAL A 327 11.50 -1.40 -1.74
N ILE A 328 10.43 -0.96 -1.06
CA ILE A 328 10.11 0.46 -0.85
C ILE A 328 10.52 0.97 0.54
N GLY A 329 11.14 0.14 1.38
CA GLY A 329 11.80 0.58 2.62
C GLY A 329 11.35 -0.08 3.92
N TRP A 330 10.67 -1.23 3.89
CA TRP A 330 10.26 -1.97 5.11
C TRP A 330 11.02 -3.30 5.27
N ASN A 331 11.95 -3.35 6.21
CA ASN A 331 12.86 -4.47 6.39
C ASN A 331 12.17 -5.71 6.98
N ARG A 332 12.03 -6.81 6.21
CA ARG A 332 11.33 -8.01 6.68
C ARG A 332 12.04 -8.74 7.84
N VAL A 333 11.24 -9.35 8.71
CA VAL A 333 11.72 -10.32 9.70
C VAL A 333 12.36 -11.52 9.00
N GLY A 334 13.56 -11.91 9.45
CA GLY A 334 14.28 -13.05 8.90
C GLY A 334 15.14 -12.75 7.66
N ASN A 335 15.14 -11.51 7.15
CA ASN A 335 16.00 -11.08 6.05
C ASN A 335 17.45 -10.76 6.49
N GLY A 336 17.81 -10.99 7.76
CA GLY A 336 19.21 -11.00 8.17
C GLY A 336 19.95 -12.04 7.34
N SER A 337 20.89 -11.57 6.49
CA SER A 337 21.67 -12.43 5.58
C SER A 337 22.00 -13.78 6.22
N PRO A 338 21.41 -14.90 5.75
CA PRO A 338 22.01 -16.20 5.99
C PRO A 338 23.31 -16.16 5.20
N ASN A 339 24.41 -16.04 5.93
CA ASN A 339 25.76 -16.22 5.40
C ASN A 339 25.78 -17.46 4.48
N ALA A 340 26.62 -17.42 3.44
CA ALA A 340 26.85 -18.51 2.49
C ALA A 340 26.55 -19.91 3.07
N GLN A 341 25.82 -20.71 2.28
CA GLN A 341 25.28 -22.05 2.58
C GLN A 341 23.87 -22.02 3.17
N ILE A 342 22.84 -22.19 2.33
CA ILE A 342 22.13 -23.47 2.16
C ILE A 342 21.42 -23.40 0.80
N GLY A 343 21.99 -24.10 -0.18
CA GLY A 343 21.22 -24.59 -1.33
C GLY A 343 20.42 -25.81 -0.91
N ASN A 344 19.30 -26.02 -1.61
CA ASN A 344 18.30 -27.08 -1.44
C ASN A 344 17.19 -26.79 -0.43
N PHE A 345 16.10 -26.19 -0.90
CA PHE A 345 14.81 -26.89 -0.84
C PHE A 345 14.10 -26.78 -2.20
N VAL A 346 13.47 -27.90 -2.53
CA VAL A 346 13.13 -28.39 -3.88
C VAL A 346 11.77 -27.88 -4.36
N GLN A 347 11.69 -27.81 -5.69
CA GLN A 347 10.55 -27.67 -6.58
C GLN A 347 9.21 -28.31 -6.16
N ASN A 348 8.16 -27.68 -6.70
CA ASN A 348 6.99 -28.28 -7.37
C ASN A 348 5.64 -28.13 -6.65
N SER A 349 4.80 -27.23 -7.17
CA SER A 349 3.38 -27.54 -7.38
C SER A 349 2.82 -26.70 -8.53
N ASN A 350 2.91 -27.28 -9.73
CA ASN A 350 2.02 -26.92 -10.83
C ASN A 350 0.62 -27.47 -10.57
N GLY A 351 -0.40 -26.61 -10.70
CA GLY A 351 -1.75 -26.95 -11.14
C GLY A 351 -2.76 -27.35 -10.06
N ILE A 352 -3.85 -26.59 -9.96
CA ILE A 352 -5.19 -26.99 -10.42
C ILE A 352 -6.02 -25.71 -10.58
N ALA A 353 -6.40 -25.41 -11.82
CA ALA A 353 -7.44 -24.46 -12.14
C ALA A 353 -8.80 -25.16 -11.95
N GLY A 354 -9.66 -24.61 -11.10
CA GLY A 354 -11.04 -25.01 -10.94
C GLY A 354 -11.93 -23.81 -11.23
N THR A 355 -12.59 -23.84 -12.39
CA THR A 355 -13.64 -22.90 -12.77
C THR A 355 -14.95 -23.31 -12.08
N ASP A 356 -15.49 -22.46 -11.21
CA ASP A 356 -16.93 -22.43 -10.95
C ASP A 356 -17.40 -20.99 -10.77
N GLY A 357 -18.17 -20.53 -11.75
CA GLY A 357 -18.77 -19.21 -11.77
C GLY A 357 -20.01 -19.17 -10.89
N LEU A 358 -19.86 -18.62 -9.69
CA LEU A 358 -20.94 -17.96 -8.98
C LEU A 358 -20.69 -16.46 -9.10
N ALA A 359 -21.69 -15.71 -9.59
CA ALA A 359 -21.62 -14.26 -9.60
C ALA A 359 -21.55 -13.76 -8.14
N ARG A 360 -20.33 -13.42 -7.69
CA ARG A 360 -20.06 -12.85 -6.37
C ARG A 360 -20.44 -11.37 -6.40
N ALA A 361 -21.01 -10.89 -5.31
CA ALA A 361 -21.27 -9.47 -5.12
C ALA A 361 -19.99 -8.83 -4.58
N ASP A 362 -19.05 -8.51 -5.47
CA ASP A 362 -17.76 -7.91 -5.08
C ASP A 362 -17.95 -6.43 -4.72
N ALA A 363 -17.47 -6.05 -3.53
CA ALA A 363 -17.32 -4.66 -3.11
C ALA A 363 -15.90 -4.20 -3.44
N THR A 364 -15.74 -2.96 -3.86
CA THR A 364 -14.41 -2.34 -4.01
C THR A 364 -13.79 -2.17 -2.63
N VAL A 365 -12.54 -2.58 -2.48
CA VAL A 365 -11.72 -2.38 -1.29
C VAL A 365 -11.24 -0.92 -1.27
N PRO A 366 -10.98 -0.35 -0.09
CA PRO A 366 -10.83 1.08 0.17
C PRO A 366 -9.42 1.57 -0.14
N GLU A 367 -9.31 2.78 -0.73
CA GLU A 367 -8.01 3.42 -0.93
C GLU A 367 -7.83 4.71 -0.15
N PRO A 368 -6.63 5.04 0.34
CA PRO A 368 -6.27 6.42 0.60
C PRO A 368 -6.05 7.18 -0.71
N ALA A 369 -6.87 8.17 -0.99
CA ALA A 369 -6.55 9.13 -2.05
C ALA A 369 -5.46 10.10 -1.59
N ASP A 370 -4.45 10.31 -2.43
CA ASP A 370 -3.65 11.52 -2.35
C ASP A 370 -4.59 12.75 -2.49
N PHE A 371 -4.70 13.51 -1.39
CA PHE A 371 -5.37 14.81 -1.22
C PHE A 371 -6.88 14.87 -0.88
N VAL A 372 -7.73 13.89 -1.16
CA VAL A 372 -9.17 13.95 -0.77
C VAL A 372 -9.73 12.56 -0.48
N GLY A 373 -9.97 12.24 0.81
CA GLY A 373 -10.39 10.92 1.31
C GLY A 373 -11.42 10.16 0.46
N THR A 374 -11.26 8.84 0.41
CA THR A 374 -12.04 7.93 -0.42
C THR A 374 -13.19 7.31 0.36
N PHE A 375 -14.31 7.04 -0.30
CA PHE A 375 -15.46 6.31 0.24
C PHE A 375 -15.45 4.85 -0.24
N ILE A 376 -15.61 3.87 0.66
CA ILE A 376 -15.85 2.47 0.27
C ILE A 376 -17.29 2.27 -0.17
N PHE A 377 -17.53 1.61 -1.30
CA PHE A 377 -18.89 1.21 -1.69
C PHE A 377 -19.04 -0.33 -1.74
N ALA A 378 -19.92 -0.88 -0.91
CA ALA A 378 -20.57 -2.17 -1.14
C ALA A 378 -21.44 -2.03 -2.39
N THR A 379 -21.02 -2.67 -3.48
CA THR A 379 -21.63 -2.47 -4.79
C THR A 379 -23.08 -2.96 -4.80
N ILE A 380 -24.04 -2.04 -4.86
CA ILE A 380 -25.24 -2.23 -5.68
C ILE A 380 -24.94 -1.54 -7.02
N THR A 381 -24.53 -2.34 -8.01
CA THR A 381 -24.49 -2.03 -9.46
C THR A 381 -24.05 -0.61 -9.88
N ALA A 382 -22.74 -0.46 -10.16
CA ALA A 382 -22.11 0.22 -11.31
C ALA A 382 -22.73 1.48 -11.98
N LYS A 383 -23.55 2.32 -11.35
CA LYS A 383 -24.13 3.50 -12.05
C LYS A 383 -24.29 4.80 -11.26
N ILE A 384 -23.73 4.94 -10.06
CA ILE A 384 -23.96 6.12 -9.20
C ILE A 384 -22.73 7.04 -9.05
N ILE A 385 -21.52 6.58 -9.41
CA ILE A 385 -20.29 7.38 -9.23
C ILE A 385 -20.18 8.54 -10.25
N ILE A 386 -20.81 8.41 -11.43
CA ILE A 386 -20.79 9.47 -12.47
C ILE A 386 -21.83 10.57 -12.17
N ASP A 387 -23.00 10.23 -11.63
CA ASP A 387 -24.10 11.20 -11.47
C ASP A 387 -23.87 12.21 -10.32
N ARG A 388 -23.06 11.88 -9.30
CA ARG A 388 -22.84 12.80 -8.16
C ARG A 388 -21.73 13.83 -8.38
N ARG A 389 -20.71 13.54 -9.21
CA ARG A 389 -19.72 14.56 -9.62
C ARG A 389 -20.32 15.56 -10.61
N GLN A 390 -21.30 15.14 -11.43
CA GLN A 390 -22.07 16.05 -12.29
C GLN A 390 -22.99 16.98 -11.45
N GLN A 391 -23.71 16.43 -10.47
CA GLN A 391 -24.61 17.21 -9.60
C GLN A 391 -23.89 18.20 -8.69
N LEU A 392 -22.66 17.90 -8.23
CA LEU A 392 -21.85 18.83 -7.45
C LEU A 392 -21.28 19.97 -8.30
N ARG A 393 -21.08 19.78 -9.61
CA ARG A 393 -20.70 20.87 -10.55
C ARG A 393 -21.90 21.76 -10.91
N ASP A 394 -23.09 21.18 -11.08
CA ASP A 394 -24.32 21.93 -11.36
C ASP A 394 -24.82 22.75 -10.16
N ALA A 395 -24.39 22.41 -8.94
CA ALA A 395 -24.70 23.16 -7.72
C ALA A 395 -23.80 24.39 -7.53
N THR A 396 -22.55 24.36 -8.02
CA THR A 396 -21.61 25.50 -7.96
C THR A 396 -21.83 26.51 -9.09
N ASP A 397 -22.34 26.09 -10.25
CA ASP A 397 -22.69 27.00 -11.36
C ASP A 397 -24.00 27.77 -11.15
N LYS A 398 -24.78 27.46 -10.10
CA LYS A 398 -26.01 28.18 -9.73
C LYS A 398 -25.84 29.22 -8.63
N SER A 399 -24.61 29.48 -8.18
CA SER A 399 -24.32 30.46 -7.10
C SER A 399 -23.35 31.57 -7.51
N VAL A 400 -23.27 31.93 -8.79
CA VAL A 400 -22.62 33.16 -9.27
C VAL A 400 -23.59 33.99 -10.09
#